data_AF-A0A956JX29-F1
#
_entry.id   AF-A0A956JX29-F1
#
_cell.length_a   1.000
_cell.length_b   1.000
_cell.length_c   1.000
_cell.angle_alpha   90.00
_cell.angle_beta   90.00
_cell.angle_gamma   90.00
#
_symmetry.space_group_name_H-M   'P 1'
#
loop_
_entity.id
_entity.type
_entity.pdbx_description
1 polymer ?
#
loop_
_entity_poly.entity_id
_entity_poly.type
_entity_poly.pdbx_seq_one_letter_code
_entity_poly.pdbx_strand_id
1 'polypeptide(L)'
;IGHATWVWRLGGKLVAFDPIWSRSIGGVVPRLTAPGVKLDALPALDVVCITHDHRDHLDLPTLRRLGAAPLYVVPLGNAPRVARVVRDARVVELDWWQTHHEGDLAITLVPARHWSMREPWSRNATLWGGYVVRGPEGVAYHAGDTATGDHFAEIGARVGAIDWAMMPIGGYDPRWFMDAQHVDPDEAAAGFLALGARHLLAMHWGTFRLTDEAMGEPPERLRAWWAERGLPDERLWILDAGEARRL
;
A
#
# COMPACT_ATOMS: atom_id res chain seq x y z
N ILE A 1 9.23 -5.05 0.03
CA ILE A 1 10.20 -4.66 -1.04
C ILE A 1 10.84 -3.31 -0.76
N GLY A 2 10.06 -2.37 -0.20
CA GLY A 2 10.45 -1.00 0.14
C GLY A 2 9.31 -0.07 -0.25
N HIS A 3 9.20 1.06 0.42
CA HIS A 3 8.09 2.01 0.31
C HIS A 3 6.74 1.36 0.69
N ALA A 4 5.69 1.57 -0.09
CA ALA A 4 4.43 0.85 0.00
C ALA A 4 4.43 -0.50 -0.74
N THR A 5 5.52 -0.89 -1.40
CA THR A 5 5.54 -2.14 -2.18
C THR A 5 5.63 -3.38 -1.29
N TRP A 6 4.51 -4.10 -1.20
CA TRP A 6 4.41 -5.44 -0.63
C TRP A 6 4.21 -6.48 -1.72
N VAL A 7 4.86 -7.64 -1.54
CA VAL A 7 4.61 -8.84 -2.34
C VAL A 7 4.15 -9.91 -1.37
N TRP A 8 2.97 -10.46 -1.63
CA TRP A 8 2.22 -11.25 -0.68
C TRP A 8 1.71 -12.53 -1.34
N ARG A 9 1.87 -13.68 -0.68
CA ARG A 9 1.34 -14.96 -1.17
C ARG A 9 0.06 -15.29 -0.41
N LEU A 10 -1.06 -15.38 -1.13
CA LEU A 10 -2.37 -15.69 -0.58
C LEU A 10 -3.23 -16.35 -1.66
N GLY A 11 -4.06 -17.34 -1.32
CA GLY A 11 -4.90 -18.07 -2.27
C GLY A 11 -4.08 -18.74 -3.38
N GLY A 12 -2.87 -19.20 -3.07
CA GLY A 12 -1.94 -19.74 -4.05
C GLY A 12 -1.34 -18.72 -5.04
N LYS A 13 -1.75 -17.45 -4.99
CA LYS A 13 -1.34 -16.36 -5.89
C LYS A 13 -0.30 -15.46 -5.25
N LEU A 14 0.56 -14.88 -6.08
CA LEU A 14 1.52 -13.85 -5.69
C LEU A 14 0.95 -12.47 -6.07
N VAL A 15 0.49 -11.74 -5.05
CA VAL A 15 -0.11 -10.41 -5.16
C VAL A 15 0.94 -9.34 -4.86
N ALA A 16 1.07 -8.32 -5.70
CA ALA A 16 1.85 -7.13 -5.38
C ALA A 16 0.94 -5.93 -5.14
N PHE A 17 1.24 -5.15 -4.10
CA PHE A 17 0.62 -3.86 -3.84
C PHE A 17 1.60 -2.75 -4.23
N ASP A 18 1.10 -1.72 -4.92
CA ASP A 18 1.84 -0.50 -5.28
C ASP A 18 3.29 -0.76 -5.74
N PRO A 19 3.51 -1.57 -6.80
CA PRO A 19 4.84 -2.01 -7.17
C PRO A 19 5.69 -0.88 -7.75
N ILE A 20 6.76 -0.50 -7.06
CA ILE A 20 7.75 0.47 -7.51
C ILE A 20 9.19 -0.05 -7.40
N TRP A 21 9.80 -0.39 -8.54
CA TRP A 21 11.23 -0.72 -8.66
C TRP A 21 12.08 0.40 -9.26
N SER A 22 11.46 1.52 -9.65
CA SER A 22 12.18 2.69 -10.14
C SER A 22 13.21 3.21 -9.14
N ARG A 23 14.34 3.70 -9.69
CA ARG A 23 15.42 4.34 -8.92
C ARG A 23 15.06 5.75 -8.43
N SER A 24 13.96 6.31 -8.92
CA SER A 24 13.48 7.64 -8.55
C SER A 24 12.00 7.78 -8.90
N ILE A 25 11.27 8.57 -8.14
CA ILE A 25 9.89 8.96 -8.45
C ILE A 25 9.94 10.08 -9.49
N GLY A 26 9.34 9.84 -10.66
CA GLY A 26 9.24 10.83 -11.74
C GLY A 26 10.57 11.36 -12.29
N GLY A 27 11.70 10.71 -11.97
CA GLY A 27 13.05 11.21 -12.32
C GLY A 27 13.61 12.28 -11.40
N VAL A 28 12.90 12.65 -10.32
CA VAL A 28 13.24 13.80 -9.47
C VAL A 28 13.60 13.37 -8.05
N VAL A 29 12.74 12.59 -7.40
CA VAL A 29 13.00 12.16 -6.01
C VAL A 29 13.75 10.82 -6.03
N PRO A 30 15.04 10.78 -5.66
CA PRO A 30 15.82 9.55 -5.72
C PRO A 30 15.37 8.54 -4.67
N ARG A 31 15.45 7.26 -5.03
CA ARG A 31 15.31 6.14 -4.09
C ARG A 31 16.57 6.05 -3.23
N LEU A 32 16.42 6.14 -1.92
CA LEU A 32 17.52 6.07 -0.95
C LEU A 32 17.85 4.63 -0.56
N THR A 33 16.83 3.77 -0.47
CA THR A 33 16.99 2.35 -0.14
C THR A 33 16.66 1.48 -1.34
N ALA A 34 17.61 0.67 -1.80
CA ALA A 34 17.42 -0.22 -2.95
C ALA A 34 16.25 -1.20 -2.71
N PRO A 35 15.56 -1.67 -3.77
CA PRO A 35 14.54 -2.70 -3.60
C PRO A 35 15.18 -3.95 -2.99
N GLY A 36 14.59 -4.46 -1.91
CA GLY A 36 15.15 -5.60 -1.19
C GLY A 36 15.26 -6.89 -2.01
N VAL A 37 14.40 -7.03 -3.02
CA VAL A 37 14.47 -8.10 -4.02
C VAL A 37 14.37 -7.47 -5.40
N LYS A 38 15.21 -7.91 -6.34
CA LYS A 38 15.12 -7.47 -7.75
C LYS A 38 13.83 -8.00 -8.37
N LEU A 39 13.19 -7.20 -9.23
CA LEU A 39 11.95 -7.59 -9.91
C LEU A 39 12.10 -8.91 -10.65
N ASP A 40 13.20 -9.08 -11.40
CA ASP A 40 13.46 -10.27 -12.21
C ASP A 40 13.87 -11.51 -11.36
N ALA A 41 14.04 -11.33 -10.05
CA ALA A 41 14.28 -12.43 -9.11
C ALA A 41 12.99 -12.90 -8.42
N LEU A 42 11.87 -12.22 -8.63
CA LEU A 42 10.56 -12.66 -8.15
C LEU A 42 9.97 -13.71 -9.10
N PRO A 43 9.19 -14.68 -8.57
CA PRO A 43 8.25 -15.40 -9.41
C PRO A 43 7.30 -14.44 -10.13
N ALA A 44 6.69 -14.89 -11.22
CA ALA A 44 5.67 -14.10 -11.90
C ALA A 44 4.56 -13.69 -10.92
N LEU A 45 4.19 -12.42 -10.96
CA LEU A 45 3.06 -11.90 -10.20
C LEU A 45 1.76 -12.32 -10.87
N ASP A 46 0.79 -12.76 -10.08
CA ASP A 46 -0.55 -13.11 -10.54
C ASP A 46 -1.47 -11.90 -10.55
N VAL A 47 -1.32 -11.03 -9.54
CA VAL A 47 -2.18 -9.86 -9.33
C VAL A 47 -1.33 -8.66 -8.91
N VAL A 48 -1.65 -7.49 -9.44
CA VAL A 48 -1.10 -6.19 -9.05
C VAL A 48 -2.25 -5.30 -8.61
N CYS A 49 -2.26 -4.90 -7.34
CA CYS A 49 -3.18 -3.94 -6.77
C CYS A 49 -2.51 -2.56 -6.70
N ILE A 50 -3.15 -1.53 -7.24
CA ILE A 50 -2.66 -0.14 -7.19
C ILE A 50 -3.63 0.69 -6.38
N THR A 51 -3.17 1.40 -5.36
CA THR A 51 -4.03 2.13 -4.41
C THR A 51 -4.50 3.47 -4.96
N HIS A 52 -3.65 4.16 -5.71
CA HIS A 52 -3.95 5.46 -6.30
C HIS A 52 -2.92 5.84 -7.38
N ASP A 53 -3.10 7.02 -7.99
CA ASP A 53 -2.36 7.41 -9.18
C ASP A 53 -1.08 8.20 -8.93
N HIS A 54 -0.61 8.36 -7.70
CA HIS A 54 0.67 9.03 -7.44
C HIS A 54 1.85 8.20 -7.95
N ARG A 55 2.95 8.89 -8.27
CA ARG A 55 4.09 8.33 -9.01
C ARG A 55 4.87 7.28 -8.21
N ASP A 56 4.76 7.32 -6.89
CA ASP A 56 5.41 6.42 -5.95
C ASP A 56 4.59 5.15 -5.66
N HIS A 57 3.32 5.10 -6.10
CA HIS A 57 2.44 3.93 -5.98
C HIS A 57 2.10 3.30 -7.34
N LEU A 58 1.90 4.12 -8.37
CA LEU A 58 1.67 3.70 -9.75
C LEU A 58 2.92 4.02 -10.59
N ASP A 59 3.92 3.15 -10.48
CA ASP A 59 5.19 3.28 -11.18
C ASP A 59 5.13 2.66 -12.59
N LEU A 60 4.81 3.51 -13.58
CA LEU A 60 4.67 3.09 -14.99
C LEU A 60 5.91 2.34 -15.56
N PRO A 61 7.17 2.72 -15.24
CA PRO A 61 8.34 1.90 -15.59
C PRO A 61 8.29 0.46 -15.05
N THR A 62 7.84 0.26 -13.80
CA THR A 62 7.66 -1.08 -13.24
C THR A 62 6.53 -1.83 -13.93
N LEU A 63 5.37 -1.22 -14.14
CA LEU A 63 4.26 -1.87 -14.83
C LEU A 63 4.66 -2.32 -16.25
N ARG A 64 5.40 -1.49 -16.98
CA ARG A 64 5.95 -1.86 -18.30
C ARG A 64 6.81 -3.12 -18.27
N ARG A 65 7.61 -3.30 -17.21
CA ARG A 65 8.46 -4.48 -17.02
C ARG A 65 7.67 -5.72 -16.62
N LEU A 66 6.58 -5.55 -15.86
CA LEU A 66 5.68 -6.64 -15.50
C LEU A 66 4.88 -7.17 -16.71
N GLY A 67 4.54 -6.29 -17.65
CA GLY A 67 3.82 -6.67 -18.86
C GLY A 67 2.40 -7.14 -18.58
N ALA A 68 1.79 -7.89 -19.50
CA ALA A 68 0.37 -8.28 -19.42
C ALA A 68 0.11 -9.55 -18.58
N ALA A 69 1.14 -10.14 -17.98
CA ALA A 69 1.02 -11.38 -17.22
C ALA A 69 0.07 -11.25 -16.00
N PRO A 70 0.27 -10.30 -15.07
CA PRO A 70 -0.63 -10.15 -13.94
C PRO A 70 -1.98 -9.57 -14.35
N LEU A 71 -3.00 -9.83 -13.53
CA LEU A 71 -4.21 -9.02 -13.47
C LEU A 71 -3.90 -7.70 -12.74
N TYR A 72 -4.26 -6.56 -13.32
CA TYR A 72 -4.18 -5.26 -12.66
C TYR A 72 -5.54 -4.91 -12.04
N VAL A 73 -5.58 -4.73 -10.72
CA VAL A 73 -6.75 -4.22 -10.00
C VAL A 73 -6.44 -2.80 -9.56
N VAL A 74 -7.26 -1.85 -10.01
CA VAL A 74 -7.01 -0.42 -9.82
C VAL A 74 -8.29 0.30 -9.39
N PRO A 75 -8.20 1.49 -8.78
CA PRO A 75 -9.36 2.30 -8.47
C PRO A 75 -9.94 2.91 -9.75
N LEU A 76 -11.24 3.20 -9.74
CA LEU A 76 -11.97 3.78 -10.86
C LEU A 76 -11.23 4.95 -11.53
N GLY A 77 -11.11 4.91 -12.86
CA GLY A 77 -10.45 5.93 -13.69
C GLY A 77 -8.95 5.69 -13.93
N ASN A 78 -8.33 4.69 -13.32
CA ASN A 78 -6.90 4.41 -13.47
C ASN A 78 -6.55 3.43 -14.60
N ALA A 79 -7.50 2.69 -15.18
CA ALA A 79 -7.20 1.74 -16.25
C ALA A 79 -6.46 2.34 -17.46
N PRO A 80 -6.78 3.55 -17.94
CA PRO A 80 -6.03 4.19 -19.02
C PRO A 80 -4.54 4.35 -18.72
N ARG A 81 -4.14 4.48 -17.45
CA ARG A 81 -2.74 4.63 -17.03
C ARG A 81 -1.96 3.33 -17.20
N VAL A 82 -2.58 2.20 -16.87
CA VAL A 82 -2.00 0.87 -17.08
C VAL A 82 -1.89 0.58 -18.58
N ALA A 83 -2.99 0.77 -19.33
CA ALA A 83 -3.04 0.53 -20.76
C ALA A 83 -2.03 1.36 -21.58
N ARG A 84 -1.63 2.54 -21.08
CA ARG A 84 -0.61 3.39 -21.69
C ARG A 84 0.77 2.72 -21.78
N VAL A 85 1.09 1.81 -20.87
CA VAL A 85 2.44 1.21 -20.77
C VAL A 85 2.45 -0.32 -20.86
N VAL A 86 1.30 -0.96 -20.68
CA VAL A 86 1.12 -2.40 -20.84
C VAL A 86 0.05 -2.66 -21.89
N ARG A 87 0.48 -3.15 -23.06
CA ARG A 87 -0.44 -3.59 -24.11
C ARG A 87 -1.17 -4.86 -23.65
N ASP A 88 -2.45 -4.97 -23.99
CA ASP A 88 -3.28 -6.15 -23.70
C ASP A 88 -3.37 -6.47 -22.20
N ALA A 89 -3.18 -5.47 -21.34
CA ALA A 89 -3.32 -5.59 -19.90
C ALA A 89 -4.75 -6.03 -19.54
N ARG A 90 -4.86 -7.05 -18.70
CA ARG A 90 -6.11 -7.35 -17.99
C ARG A 90 -6.23 -6.36 -16.85
N VAL A 91 -7.21 -5.46 -16.91
CA VAL A 91 -7.41 -4.43 -15.89
C VAL A 91 -8.85 -4.51 -15.38
N VAL A 92 -9.00 -4.48 -14.06
CA VAL A 92 -10.27 -4.34 -13.36
C VAL A 92 -10.25 -3.02 -12.60
N GLU A 93 -11.25 -2.19 -12.85
CA GLU A 93 -11.49 -0.97 -12.10
C GLU A 93 -12.53 -1.21 -11.02
N LEU A 94 -12.24 -0.78 -9.80
CA LEU A 94 -13.14 -0.87 -8.66
C LEU A 94 -13.47 0.51 -8.13
N ASP A 95 -14.73 0.72 -7.77
CA ASP A 95 -15.17 1.76 -6.84
C ASP A 95 -15.07 1.22 -5.39
N TRP A 96 -15.16 2.09 -4.40
CA TRP A 96 -15.14 1.68 -3.00
C TRP A 96 -16.23 0.64 -2.70
N TRP A 97 -15.83 -0.37 -1.92
CA TRP A 97 -16.64 -1.53 -1.54
C TRP A 97 -16.99 -2.49 -2.69
N GLN A 98 -16.51 -2.24 -3.91
CA GLN A 98 -16.59 -3.23 -4.97
C GLN A 98 -15.51 -4.29 -4.79
N THR A 99 -15.89 -5.53 -5.11
CA THR A 99 -15.03 -6.70 -4.97
C THR A 99 -14.88 -7.40 -6.30
N HIS A 100 -13.64 -7.70 -6.67
CA HIS A 100 -13.31 -8.61 -7.75
C HIS A 100 -12.87 -9.97 -7.19
N HIS A 101 -13.27 -11.05 -7.86
CA HIS A 101 -12.85 -12.40 -7.51
C HIS A 101 -11.88 -12.93 -8.57
N GLU A 102 -10.70 -13.35 -8.14
CA GLU A 102 -9.65 -13.92 -8.98
C GLU A 102 -9.22 -15.24 -8.36
N GLY A 103 -9.85 -16.34 -8.79
CA GLY A 103 -9.75 -17.65 -8.11
C GLY A 103 -10.31 -17.58 -6.69
N ASP A 104 -9.56 -18.07 -5.71
CA ASP A 104 -9.94 -18.05 -4.28
C ASP A 104 -9.70 -16.69 -3.61
N LEU A 105 -9.21 -15.68 -4.34
CA LEU A 105 -9.01 -14.34 -3.82
C LEU A 105 -10.25 -13.48 -4.04
N ALA A 106 -10.75 -12.87 -2.96
CA ALA A 106 -11.66 -11.74 -3.00
C ALA A 106 -10.88 -10.45 -2.73
N ILE A 107 -10.82 -9.57 -3.73
CA ILE A 107 -10.07 -8.31 -3.71
C ILE A 107 -11.08 -7.17 -3.69
N THR A 108 -11.17 -6.48 -2.56
CA THR A 108 -12.09 -5.37 -2.35
C THR A 108 -11.30 -4.06 -2.27
N LEU A 109 -11.67 -3.06 -3.08
CA LEU A 109 -11.20 -1.70 -2.88
C LEU A 109 -11.97 -1.07 -1.72
N VAL A 110 -11.29 -0.48 -0.75
CA VAL A 110 -11.91 0.16 0.42
C VAL A 110 -11.52 1.64 0.52
N PRO A 111 -12.34 2.49 1.17
CA PRO A 111 -12.05 3.92 1.28
C PRO A 111 -10.75 4.22 2.00
N ALA A 112 -10.12 5.32 1.58
CA ALA A 112 -8.99 5.95 2.26
C ALA A 112 -9.18 7.48 2.22
N ARG A 113 -8.64 8.19 3.20
CA ARG A 113 -8.66 9.66 3.23
C ARG A 113 -7.39 10.18 2.55
N HIS A 114 -7.44 10.29 1.23
CA HIS A 114 -6.34 10.79 0.40
C HIS A 114 -6.87 11.51 -0.84
N TRP A 115 -6.05 11.61 -1.88
CA TRP A 115 -6.35 12.28 -3.13
C TRP A 115 -5.56 11.65 -4.28
N SER A 116 -5.83 12.11 -5.51
CA SER A 116 -5.11 11.68 -6.72
C SER A 116 -4.68 12.89 -7.54
N MET A 117 -3.53 12.80 -8.19
CA MET A 117 -3.05 13.76 -9.18
C MET A 117 -1.76 13.26 -9.84
N ARG A 118 -1.75 13.21 -11.16
CA ARG A 118 -0.56 12.83 -11.94
C ARG A 118 -0.19 13.88 -12.98
N GLU A 119 -1.19 14.46 -13.64
CA GLU A 119 -1.02 15.55 -14.58
C GLU A 119 -1.39 16.89 -13.93
N PRO A 120 -0.87 18.02 -14.45
CA PRO A 120 -1.43 19.32 -14.12
C PRO A 120 -2.95 19.29 -14.30
N TRP A 121 -3.69 19.92 -13.39
CA TRP A 121 -5.16 20.03 -13.43
C TRP A 121 -5.95 18.70 -13.32
N SER A 122 -5.29 17.57 -13.02
CA SER A 122 -5.96 16.26 -12.89
C SER A 122 -6.32 15.89 -11.45
N ARG A 123 -6.41 16.88 -10.54
CA ARG A 123 -6.67 16.61 -9.12
C ARG A 123 -8.01 15.92 -8.96
N ASN A 124 -8.01 14.77 -8.28
CA ASN A 124 -9.17 13.92 -8.00
C ASN A 124 -9.91 13.45 -9.26
N ALA A 125 -9.23 13.39 -10.42
CA ALA A 125 -9.82 12.88 -11.66
C ALA A 125 -9.94 11.35 -11.70
N THR A 126 -9.20 10.65 -10.83
CA THR A 126 -9.26 9.19 -10.64
C THR A 126 -9.45 8.88 -9.17
N LEU A 127 -10.03 7.72 -8.86
CA LEU A 127 -10.23 7.27 -7.49
C LEU A 127 -8.90 6.85 -6.83
N TRP A 128 -8.93 6.72 -5.51
CA TRP A 128 -7.88 6.23 -4.61
C TRP A 128 -8.50 5.32 -3.54
N GLY A 129 -7.73 4.52 -2.82
CA GLY A 129 -8.23 3.71 -1.72
C GLY A 129 -7.18 2.76 -1.13
N GLY A 130 -7.63 1.93 -0.20
CA GLY A 130 -6.90 0.75 0.26
C GLY A 130 -7.45 -0.54 -0.37
N TYR A 131 -6.83 -1.67 -0.06
CA TYR A 131 -7.34 -2.99 -0.46
C TYR A 131 -7.52 -3.91 0.73
N VAL A 132 -8.62 -4.65 0.72
CA VAL A 132 -8.79 -5.86 1.52
C VAL A 132 -8.71 -7.04 0.58
N VAL A 133 -7.74 -7.93 0.79
CA VAL A 133 -7.57 -9.16 0.03
C VAL A 133 -7.79 -10.34 0.96
N ARG A 134 -8.88 -11.07 0.72
CA ARG A 134 -9.23 -12.27 1.46
C ARG A 134 -8.90 -13.49 0.62
N GLY A 135 -8.22 -14.45 1.24
CA GLY A 135 -8.02 -15.80 0.68
C GLY A 135 -8.18 -16.87 1.76
N PRO A 136 -7.96 -18.15 1.42
CA PRO A 136 -8.10 -19.26 2.34
C PRO A 136 -7.23 -19.18 3.60
N GLU A 137 -6.05 -18.54 3.50
CA GLU A 137 -5.08 -18.45 4.59
C GLU A 137 -5.36 -17.26 5.53
N GLY A 138 -6.19 -16.30 5.15
CA GLY A 138 -6.50 -15.12 5.97
C GLY A 138 -6.85 -13.86 5.18
N VAL A 139 -6.86 -12.73 5.88
CA VAL A 139 -7.25 -11.42 5.33
C VAL A 139 -6.11 -10.41 5.48
N ALA A 140 -5.60 -9.92 4.35
CA ALA A 140 -4.64 -8.82 4.30
C ALA A 140 -5.36 -7.50 3.97
N TYR A 141 -5.00 -6.45 4.69
CA TYR A 141 -5.39 -5.07 4.43
C TYR A 141 -4.16 -4.26 4.04
N HIS A 142 -4.24 -3.53 2.93
CA HIS A 142 -3.25 -2.55 2.52
C HIS A 142 -3.90 -1.17 2.52
N ALA A 143 -3.49 -0.29 3.43
CA ALA A 143 -4.16 1.00 3.62
C ALA A 143 -4.03 1.95 2.43
N GLY A 144 -2.99 1.78 1.61
CA GLY A 144 -2.55 2.83 0.70
C GLY A 144 -2.06 4.03 1.51
N ASP A 145 -2.09 5.19 0.88
CA ASP A 145 -1.89 6.46 1.58
C ASP A 145 -3.23 6.95 2.10
N THR A 146 -3.23 7.38 3.37
CA THR A 146 -4.45 7.80 4.06
C THR A 146 -4.10 8.65 5.26
N ALA A 147 -4.97 9.61 5.58
CA ALA A 147 -5.02 10.31 6.87
C ALA A 147 -5.98 9.64 7.85
N THR A 148 -5.96 10.08 9.11
CA THR A 148 -6.91 9.63 10.13
C THR A 148 -8.38 9.88 9.73
N GLY A 149 -9.25 8.90 10.01
CA GLY A 149 -10.70 9.04 9.86
C GLY A 149 -11.47 7.77 10.20
N ASP A 150 -12.79 7.85 10.13
CA ASP A 150 -13.71 6.78 10.57
C ASP A 150 -13.67 5.52 9.68
N HIS A 151 -13.11 5.64 8.47
CA HIS A 151 -12.99 4.54 7.52
C HIS A 151 -12.27 3.32 8.11
N PHE A 152 -11.29 3.50 9.01
CA PHE A 152 -10.63 2.36 9.65
C PHE A 152 -11.61 1.51 10.49
N ALA A 153 -12.43 2.15 11.32
CA ALA A 153 -13.43 1.44 12.11
C ALA A 153 -14.54 0.86 11.23
N GLU A 154 -14.94 1.57 10.17
CA GLU A 154 -15.91 1.06 9.19
C GLU A 154 -15.40 -0.19 8.47
N ILE A 155 -14.14 -0.16 8.01
CA ILE A 155 -13.48 -1.31 7.37
C ILE A 155 -13.45 -2.49 8.34
N GLY A 156 -12.99 -2.28 9.59
CA GLY A 156 -12.98 -3.34 10.61
C GLY A 156 -14.37 -3.94 10.85
N ALA A 157 -15.39 -3.10 10.96
CA ALA A 157 -16.78 -3.55 11.18
C ALA A 157 -17.36 -4.34 9.99
N ARG A 158 -17.06 -3.96 8.75
CA ARG A 158 -17.56 -4.64 7.55
C ARG A 158 -16.79 -5.92 7.21
N VAL A 159 -15.48 -5.90 7.41
CA VAL A 159 -14.59 -7.00 7.01
C VAL A 159 -14.53 -8.09 8.07
N GLY A 160 -14.63 -7.73 9.34
CA GLY A 160 -14.42 -8.63 10.47
C GLY A 160 -12.93 -8.84 10.75
N ALA A 161 -12.52 -10.11 10.95
CA ALA A 161 -11.13 -10.41 11.29
C ALA A 161 -10.17 -10.05 10.14
N ILE A 162 -9.23 -9.13 10.43
CA ILE A 162 -8.10 -8.77 9.58
C ILE A 162 -6.83 -9.32 10.23
N ASP A 163 -6.07 -10.14 9.51
CA ASP A 163 -4.88 -10.80 10.05
C ASP A 163 -3.64 -9.90 9.93
N TRP A 164 -3.51 -9.18 8.81
CA TRP A 164 -2.35 -8.35 8.51
C TRP A 164 -2.79 -7.00 7.95
N ALA A 165 -2.42 -5.91 8.61
CA ALA A 165 -2.71 -4.55 8.18
C ALA A 165 -1.40 -3.83 7.84
N MET A 166 -1.19 -3.56 6.56
CA MET A 166 -0.08 -2.79 6.05
C MET A 166 -0.43 -1.30 6.17
N MET A 167 0.26 -0.60 7.09
CA MET A 167 -0.06 0.76 7.49
C MET A 167 1.11 1.70 7.13
N PRO A 168 0.86 2.81 6.40
CA PRO A 168 1.90 3.79 6.13
C PRO A 168 2.30 4.48 7.43
N ILE A 169 3.60 4.74 7.60
CA ILE A 169 4.12 5.47 8.76
C ILE A 169 5.04 6.63 8.40
N GLY A 170 5.36 6.84 7.12
CA GLY A 170 6.13 7.98 6.63
C GLY A 170 5.27 8.91 5.78
N GLY A 171 5.87 10.00 5.28
CA GLY A 171 5.13 10.96 4.46
C GLY A 171 4.32 11.96 5.27
N TYR A 172 4.64 12.20 6.56
CA TYR A 172 3.71 12.86 7.48
C TYR A 172 4.10 14.27 7.90
N ASP A 173 5.30 14.76 7.61
CA ASP A 173 5.72 16.11 8.00
C ASP A 173 5.82 17.13 6.85
N PRO A 174 5.50 18.41 7.09
CA PRO A 174 5.04 18.97 8.36
C PRO A 174 3.53 18.70 8.59
N ARG A 175 3.16 18.40 9.85
CA ARG A 175 1.78 18.03 10.22
C ARG A 175 0.69 19.00 9.75
N TRP A 176 0.92 20.32 9.82
CA TRP A 176 -0.08 21.32 9.41
C TRP A 176 -0.50 21.21 7.94
N PHE A 177 0.31 20.56 7.11
CA PHE A 177 0.05 20.34 5.69
C PHE A 177 -0.33 18.88 5.39
N MET A 178 0.35 17.93 6.03
CA MET A 178 0.22 16.52 5.70
C MET A 178 -0.88 15.79 6.47
N ASP A 179 -1.39 16.31 7.60
CA ASP A 179 -2.40 15.65 8.43
C ASP A 179 -3.73 15.33 7.70
N ALA A 180 -4.05 16.09 6.65
CA ALA A 180 -5.26 15.90 5.86
C ALA A 180 -5.18 14.72 4.88
N GLN A 181 -3.97 14.18 4.65
CA GLN A 181 -3.65 13.19 3.61
C GLN A 181 -2.77 12.02 4.08
N HIS A 182 -2.00 12.17 5.16
CA HIS A 182 -1.12 11.12 5.70
C HIS A 182 -1.23 11.03 7.23
N VAL A 183 -1.40 9.79 7.69
CA VAL A 183 -1.18 9.42 9.09
C VAL A 183 0.29 9.56 9.46
N ASP A 184 0.55 9.97 10.69
CA ASP A 184 1.85 9.75 11.33
C ASP A 184 1.93 8.34 11.98
N PRO A 185 3.07 7.93 12.56
CA PRO A 185 3.21 6.61 13.17
C PRO A 185 2.20 6.32 14.31
N ASP A 186 1.82 7.34 15.08
CA ASP A 186 0.92 7.20 16.21
C ASP A 186 -0.52 6.98 15.72
N GLU A 187 -0.91 7.75 14.70
CA GLU A 187 -2.18 7.65 14.01
C GLU A 187 -2.31 6.34 13.23
N ALA A 188 -1.22 5.86 12.61
CA ALA A 188 -1.17 4.57 11.95
C ALA A 188 -1.43 3.43 12.95
N ALA A 189 -0.82 3.50 14.13
CA ALA A 189 -1.05 2.52 15.19
C ALA A 189 -2.48 2.60 15.77
N ALA A 190 -3.03 3.81 15.93
CA ALA A 190 -4.41 4.01 16.35
C ALA A 190 -5.42 3.47 15.31
N GLY A 191 -5.19 3.74 14.01
CA GLY A 191 -5.98 3.20 12.91
C GLY A 191 -5.92 1.68 12.83
N PHE A 192 -4.75 1.10 13.06
CA PHE A 192 -4.57 -0.35 13.21
C PHE A 192 -5.43 -0.95 14.33
N LEU A 193 -5.49 -0.30 15.50
CA LEU A 193 -6.35 -0.76 16.60
C LEU A 193 -7.83 -0.61 16.23
N ALA A 194 -8.22 0.48 15.56
CA ALA A 194 -9.60 0.71 15.11
C ALA A 194 -10.06 -0.32 14.07
N LEU A 195 -9.16 -0.82 13.21
CA LEU A 195 -9.42 -1.91 12.28
C LEU A 195 -9.69 -3.24 13.00
N GLY A 196 -9.23 -3.41 14.24
CA GLY A 196 -9.27 -4.71 14.94
C GLY A 196 -8.31 -5.75 14.34
N ALA A 197 -7.24 -5.31 13.68
CA ALA A 197 -6.31 -6.20 13.00
C ALA A 197 -5.35 -6.92 13.96
N ARG A 198 -4.87 -8.11 13.56
CA ARG A 198 -3.96 -8.92 14.39
C ARG A 198 -2.53 -8.42 14.33
N HIS A 199 -1.98 -8.17 13.15
CA HIS A 199 -0.59 -7.70 12.97
C HIS A 199 -0.54 -6.39 12.19
N LEU A 200 0.27 -5.44 12.66
CA LEU A 200 0.60 -4.19 11.98
C LEU A 200 1.89 -4.39 11.20
N LEU A 201 1.85 -4.16 9.89
CA LEU A 201 3.01 -4.19 8.99
C LEU A 201 3.33 -2.76 8.57
N ALA A 202 4.44 -2.20 9.05
CA ALA A 202 4.82 -0.82 8.74
C ALA A 202 5.31 -0.67 7.30
N MET A 203 4.84 0.37 6.60
CA MET A 203 5.23 0.67 5.21
C MET A 203 5.35 2.18 4.95
N HIS A 204 5.67 2.55 3.71
CA HIS A 204 5.79 3.96 3.27
C HIS A 204 6.89 4.76 3.99
N TRP A 205 7.94 4.09 4.46
CA TRP A 205 9.06 4.74 5.14
C TRP A 205 10.41 4.25 4.59
N GLY A 206 11.48 4.97 4.95
CA GLY A 206 12.86 4.52 4.73
C GLY A 206 13.30 4.40 3.27
N THR A 207 12.47 4.77 2.28
CA THR A 207 12.73 4.47 0.86
C THR A 207 12.92 5.70 -0.01
N PHE A 208 12.00 6.66 0.07
CA PHE A 208 12.09 7.96 -0.60
C PHE A 208 11.91 9.06 0.45
N ARG A 209 12.62 10.18 0.30
CA ARG A 209 12.34 11.38 1.10
C ARG A 209 11.26 12.18 0.41
N LEU A 210 10.03 12.07 0.89
CA LEU A 210 8.85 12.74 0.33
C LEU A 210 8.48 14.03 1.09
N THR A 211 8.90 14.10 2.34
CA THR A 211 8.48 15.06 3.36
C THR A 211 9.64 15.37 4.31
N ASP A 212 9.37 16.19 5.32
CA ASP A 212 10.41 16.81 6.15
C ASP A 212 10.94 15.92 7.29
N GLU A 213 10.27 14.81 7.63
CA GLU A 213 10.71 13.94 8.73
C GLU A 213 12.07 13.27 8.47
N ALA A 214 12.78 12.94 9.54
CA ALA A 214 14.02 12.19 9.42
C ALA A 214 13.71 10.74 8.97
N MET A 215 14.47 10.22 8.00
CA MET A 215 14.19 8.91 7.37
C MET A 215 14.09 7.71 8.34
N GLY A 216 14.78 7.78 9.49
CA GLY A 216 14.79 6.73 10.52
C GLY A 216 13.82 6.95 11.68
N GLU A 217 13.21 8.14 11.78
CA GLU A 217 12.28 8.48 12.86
C GLU A 217 10.98 7.66 12.83
N PRO A 218 10.32 7.41 11.68
CA PRO A 218 9.04 6.72 11.65
C PRO A 218 8.99 5.39 12.43
N PRO A 219 9.91 4.42 12.21
CA PRO A 219 9.89 3.16 12.95
C PRO A 219 10.28 3.33 14.42
N GLU A 220 11.10 4.32 14.79
CA GLU A 220 11.45 4.59 16.18
C GLU A 220 10.23 5.13 16.95
N ARG A 221 9.53 6.10 16.35
CA ARG A 221 8.30 6.68 16.91
C ARG A 221 7.20 5.62 17.05
N LEU A 222 7.00 4.78 16.02
CA LEU A 222 6.02 3.69 16.08
C LEU A 222 6.33 2.73 17.25
N ARG A 223 7.59 2.33 17.42
CA ARG A 223 8.01 1.43 18.52
C ARG A 223 7.79 2.08 19.88
N ALA A 224 8.11 3.37 20.04
CA ALA A 224 7.88 4.09 21.28
C ALA A 224 6.40 4.11 21.65
N TRP A 225 5.53 4.51 20.72
CA TRP A 225 4.08 4.53 20.92
C TRP A 225 3.52 3.15 21.29
N TRP A 226 4.04 2.10 20.65
CA TRP A 226 3.65 0.71 20.86
C TRP A 226 4.02 0.21 22.26
N ALA A 227 5.26 0.46 22.67
CA ALA A 227 5.80 0.06 23.96
C ALA A 227 5.10 0.77 25.13
N GLU A 228 4.81 2.07 24.99
CA GLU A 228 4.06 2.85 26.00
C GLU A 228 2.69 2.26 26.33
N ARG A 229 2.07 1.55 25.37
CA ARG A 229 0.75 0.91 25.52
C ARG A 229 0.83 -0.57 25.91
N GLY A 230 2.04 -1.13 26.06
CA GLY A 230 2.24 -2.54 26.39
C GLY A 230 1.62 -3.48 25.36
N LEU A 231 1.59 -3.09 24.09
CA LEU A 231 1.08 -3.95 23.03
C LEU A 231 2.08 -5.08 22.74
N PRO A 232 1.64 -6.30 22.39
CA PRO A 232 2.55 -7.42 22.15
C PRO A 232 3.48 -7.18 20.95
N ASP A 233 4.78 -7.37 21.12
CA ASP A 233 5.79 -7.11 20.08
C ASP A 233 5.61 -8.01 18.84
N GLU A 234 5.11 -9.23 19.02
CA GLU A 234 4.85 -10.17 17.92
C GLU A 234 3.81 -9.67 16.92
N ARG A 235 2.97 -8.71 17.33
CA ARG A 235 1.96 -8.05 16.48
C ARG A 235 2.53 -6.86 15.69
N LEU A 236 3.74 -6.39 15.98
CA LEU A 236 4.36 -5.25 15.30
C LEU A 236 5.47 -5.70 14.34
N TRP A 237 5.26 -5.53 13.05
CA TRP A 237 6.18 -5.95 12.00
C TRP A 237 6.74 -4.72 11.28
N ILE A 238 7.94 -4.30 11.68
CA ILE A 238 8.75 -3.31 10.98
C ILE A 238 9.85 -4.08 10.26
N LEU A 239 9.64 -4.36 8.98
CA LEU A 239 10.54 -5.21 8.20
C LEU A 239 11.59 -4.39 7.44
N ASP A 240 12.79 -4.95 7.34
CA ASP A 240 13.80 -4.41 6.42
C ASP A 240 13.43 -4.66 4.96
N ALA A 241 13.97 -3.84 4.06
CA ALA A 241 13.78 -4.04 2.63
C ALA A 241 14.33 -5.41 2.19
N GLY A 242 13.42 -6.34 1.86
CA GLY A 242 13.76 -7.69 1.40
C GLY A 242 13.61 -8.77 2.46
N GLU A 243 13.37 -8.39 3.71
CA GLU A 243 12.94 -9.32 4.74
C GLU A 243 11.58 -9.93 4.34
N ALA A 244 11.44 -11.22 4.57
CA ALA A 244 10.23 -11.98 4.34
C ALA A 244 9.85 -12.71 5.63
N ARG A 245 8.56 -12.75 5.94
CA ARG A 245 8.00 -13.53 7.03
C ARG A 245 6.98 -14.53 6.49
N ARG A 246 6.95 -15.71 7.09
CA ARG A 246 5.94 -16.72 6.80
C ARG A 246 4.72 -16.48 7.68
N LEU A 247 3.55 -16.60 7.08
CA LEU A 247 2.25 -16.52 7.73
C LEU A 247 1.98 -17.76 8.59
#